data_AF-A0A852J780-F1
#
_entry.id   AF-A0A852J780-F1
#
_cell.length_a   1.000
_cell.length_b   1.000
_cell.length_c   1.000
_cell.angle_alpha   90.00
_cell.angle_beta   90.00
_cell.angle_gamma   90.00
#
_symmetry.space_group_name_H-M   'P 1'
#
loop_
_entity.id
_entity.type
_entity.pdbx_description
1 polymer ?
#
loop_
_entity_poly.entity_id
_entity_poly.type
_entity_poly.pdbx_seq_one_letter_code
_entity_poly.pdbx_strand_id
1 'polypeptide(L)'
;FLGRQVRSLEAHMYPEKLKVIAQQVQLQQQQEQVRLLHQEKLEREQQIRTQLLPSHGPPAPTHHPTVIVPAPPPSHHVTVVTMGPSSVINTVSTSRQNLDTIVQAIQHIEGTQEKQLQEEEQRRAVIVTPARACPEPSASDTASDTEGNDSDSMDQSKEEPSGDRELP
;
A
#
# COMPACT_ATOMS: atom_id res chain seq x y z
N PHE A 1 44.58 -15.78 2.26
CA PHE A 1 44.20 -16.81 1.26
C PHE A 1 42.68 -16.87 1.03
N LEU A 2 41.85 -16.86 2.09
CA LEU A 2 40.38 -16.94 2.00
C LEU A 2 39.70 -15.91 1.07
N GLY A 3 40.07 -14.63 1.12
CA GLY A 3 39.41 -13.59 0.31
C GLY A 3 39.51 -13.81 -1.21
N ARG A 4 40.56 -14.49 -1.71
CA ARG A 4 40.67 -14.84 -3.13
C ARG A 4 39.71 -15.97 -3.51
N GLN A 5 39.46 -16.92 -2.61
CA GLN A 5 38.49 -18.00 -2.84
C GLN A 5 37.06 -17.48 -2.85
N VAL A 6 36.71 -16.59 -1.90
CA VAL A 6 35.39 -15.94 -1.87
C VAL A 6 35.16 -15.13 -3.14
N ARG A 7 36.14 -14.30 -3.54
CA ARG A 7 36.04 -13.51 -4.79
C ARG A 7 35.94 -14.40 -6.03
N SER A 8 36.64 -15.54 -6.06
CA SER A 8 36.55 -16.50 -7.17
C SER A 8 35.18 -17.17 -7.25
N LEU A 9 34.60 -17.53 -6.10
CA LEU A 9 33.26 -18.12 -6.01
C LEU A 9 32.19 -17.11 -6.46
N GLU A 10 32.29 -15.87 -6.00
CA GLU A 10 31.38 -14.80 -6.42
C GLU A 10 31.46 -14.53 -7.92
N ALA A 11 32.67 -14.48 -8.48
CA ALA A 11 32.88 -14.30 -9.91
C ALA A 11 32.26 -15.44 -10.73
N HIS A 12 32.33 -16.67 -10.22
CA HIS A 12 31.71 -17.83 -10.87
C HIS A 12 30.18 -17.80 -10.81
N MET A 13 29.59 -17.30 -9.73
CA MET A 13 28.13 -17.18 -9.58
C MET A 13 27.54 -15.91 -10.21
N TYR A 14 28.37 -14.90 -10.50
CA TYR A 14 27.93 -13.61 -11.03
C TYR A 14 27.13 -13.72 -12.34
N PRO A 15 27.49 -14.57 -13.33
CA PRO A 15 26.69 -14.77 -14.53
C PRO A 15 25.26 -15.21 -14.23
N GLU A 16 25.06 -16.08 -13.24
CA GLU A 16 23.73 -16.57 -12.86
C GLU A 16 22.91 -15.47 -12.17
N LYS A 17 23.55 -14.68 -11.29
CA LYS A 17 22.93 -13.49 -10.69
C LYS A 17 22.46 -12.50 -11.76
N LEU A 18 23.30 -12.25 -12.78
CA LEU A 18 22.94 -11.38 -13.88
C LEU A 18 21.75 -11.92 -14.68
N LYS A 19 21.69 -13.25 -14.93
CA LYS A 19 20.54 -13.86 -15.62
C LYS A 19 19.25 -13.69 -14.83
N VAL A 20 19.28 -13.90 -13.51
CA VAL A 20 18.10 -13.71 -12.64
C VAL A 20 17.62 -12.27 -12.71
N ILE A 21 18.55 -11.30 -12.66
CA ILE A 21 18.21 -9.87 -12.81
C ILE A 21 17.62 -9.60 -14.20
N ALA A 22 18.26 -10.09 -15.26
CA ALA A 22 17.79 -9.90 -16.63
C ALA A 22 16.39 -10.48 -16.82
N GLN A 23 16.13 -11.68 -16.30
CA GLN A 23 14.82 -12.33 -16.34
C GLN A 23 13.77 -11.55 -15.56
N GLN A 24 14.11 -11.09 -14.34
CA GLN A 24 13.22 -10.28 -13.52
C GLN A 24 12.85 -8.96 -14.20
N VAL A 25 13.84 -8.28 -14.80
CA VAL A 25 13.63 -7.04 -15.56
C VAL A 25 12.77 -7.31 -16.79
N GLN A 26 13.00 -8.40 -17.51
CA GLN A 26 12.20 -8.77 -18.68
C GLN A 26 10.72 -9.01 -18.33
N LEU A 27 10.45 -9.69 -17.20
CA LEU A 27 9.09 -9.89 -16.70
C LEU A 27 8.44 -8.57 -16.28
N GLN A 28 9.18 -7.72 -15.56
CA GLN A 28 8.71 -6.39 -15.14
C GLN A 28 8.34 -5.53 -16.36
N GLN A 29 9.17 -5.55 -17.40
CA GLN A 29 8.89 -4.80 -18.64
C GLN A 29 7.63 -5.31 -19.34
N GLN A 30 7.40 -6.63 -19.36
CA GLN A 30 6.17 -7.18 -19.92
C GLN A 30 4.93 -6.71 -19.14
N GLN A 31 4.98 -6.76 -17.81
CA GLN A 31 3.87 -6.31 -16.97
C GLN A 31 3.59 -4.80 -17.16
N GLU A 32 4.64 -4.01 -17.31
CA GLU A 32 4.51 -2.58 -17.61
C GLU A 32 3.87 -2.32 -18.97
N GLN A 33 4.28 -3.04 -20.01
CA GLN A 33 3.63 -2.91 -21.33
C GLN A 33 2.14 -3.23 -21.26
N VAL A 34 1.75 -4.29 -20.53
CA VAL A 34 0.32 -4.62 -20.32
C VAL A 34 -0.40 -3.51 -19.56
N ARG A 35 0.22 -2.96 -18.52
CA ARG A 35 -0.33 -1.85 -17.72
C ARG A 35 -0.59 -0.62 -18.58
N LEU A 36 0.37 -0.24 -19.42
CA LEU A 36 0.28 0.90 -20.34
C LEU A 36 -0.80 0.67 -21.40
N LEU A 37 -0.83 -0.51 -22.01
CA LEU A 37 -1.86 -0.86 -23.01
C LEU A 37 -3.27 -0.78 -22.40
N HIS A 38 -3.44 -1.25 -21.17
CA HIS A 38 -4.71 -1.18 -20.47
C HIS A 38 -5.12 0.27 -20.17
N GLN A 39 -4.17 1.12 -19.75
CA GLN A 39 -4.41 2.54 -19.53
C GLN A 39 -4.84 3.24 -20.82
N GLU A 40 -4.11 3.06 -21.92
CA GLU A 40 -4.46 3.66 -23.22
C GLU A 40 -5.86 3.21 -23.68
N LYS A 41 -6.19 1.92 -23.51
CA LYS A 41 -7.51 1.40 -23.82
C LYS A 41 -8.61 2.13 -23.03
N LEU A 42 -8.42 2.31 -21.72
CA LEU A 42 -9.37 3.02 -20.87
C LEU A 42 -9.52 4.49 -21.28
N GLU A 43 -8.41 5.17 -21.59
CA GLU A 43 -8.44 6.57 -22.04
C GLU A 43 -9.18 6.71 -23.38
N ARG A 44 -8.92 5.83 -24.34
CA ARG A 44 -9.63 5.82 -25.62
C ARG A 44 -11.13 5.56 -25.43
N GLU A 45 -11.51 4.61 -24.58
CA GLU A 45 -12.92 4.31 -24.28
C GLU A 45 -13.62 5.52 -23.64
N GLN A 46 -12.97 6.16 -22.66
CA GLN A 46 -13.48 7.36 -22.01
C GLN A 46 -13.65 8.53 -23.00
N GLN A 47 -12.69 8.72 -23.91
CA GLN A 47 -12.80 9.73 -24.96
C GLN A 47 -13.98 9.45 -25.89
N ILE A 48 -14.17 8.20 -26.34
CA ILE A 48 -15.30 7.81 -27.18
C ILE A 48 -16.64 8.00 -26.45
N ARG A 49 -16.71 7.62 -25.18
CA ARG A 49 -17.91 7.79 -24.34
C ARG A 49 -18.28 9.27 -24.17
N THR A 50 -17.29 10.14 -24.03
CA THR A 50 -17.50 11.59 -23.94
C THR A 50 -18.03 12.17 -25.26
N GLN A 51 -17.52 11.69 -26.41
CA GLN A 51 -17.91 12.17 -27.74
C GLN A 51 -19.28 11.65 -28.21
N LEU A 52 -19.80 10.57 -27.62
CA LEU A 52 -21.11 9.98 -27.95
C LEU A 52 -22.26 10.51 -27.09
N LEU A 53 -21.99 11.29 -26.03
CA LEU A 53 -23.05 11.98 -25.31
C LEU A 53 -23.64 13.08 -26.20
N PRO A 54 -24.98 13.15 -26.40
CA PRO A 54 -25.60 14.30 -27.04
C PRO A 54 -25.18 15.57 -26.29
N SER A 55 -24.65 16.54 -27.03
CA SER A 55 -24.42 17.90 -26.53
C SER A 55 -25.76 18.48 -26.07
N HIS A 56 -26.13 18.26 -24.82
CA HIS A 56 -27.20 19.00 -24.17
C HIS A 56 -26.65 20.40 -23.91
N GLY A 57 -26.72 21.25 -24.93
CA GLY A 57 -26.50 22.67 -24.79
C GLY A 57 -27.44 23.24 -23.71
N PRO A 58 -27.07 24.35 -23.07
CA PRO A 58 -27.99 25.03 -22.16
C PRO A 58 -29.30 25.34 -22.93
N PRO A 59 -30.49 25.13 -22.32
CA PRO A 59 -31.74 25.46 -22.99
C PRO A 59 -31.69 26.92 -23.41
N ALA A 60 -31.98 27.18 -24.69
CA ALA A 60 -31.93 28.50 -25.27
C ALA A 60 -32.74 29.48 -24.40
N PRO A 61 -32.26 30.73 -24.19
CA PRO A 61 -33.03 31.76 -23.49
C PRO A 61 -34.31 32.04 -24.28
N THR A 62 -35.40 31.38 -23.89
CA THR A 62 -36.71 31.65 -24.49
C THR A 62 -37.16 33.00 -23.96
N HIS A 63 -37.14 34.01 -24.83
CA HIS A 63 -37.50 35.39 -24.52
C HIS A 63 -39.03 35.52 -24.38
N HIS A 64 -39.60 34.99 -23.30
CA HIS A 64 -40.98 35.24 -22.89
C HIS A 64 -40.98 36.31 -21.78
N PRO A 65 -41.90 37.29 -21.81
CA PRO A 65 -41.95 38.36 -20.83
C PRO A 65 -42.47 37.81 -19.49
N THR A 66 -41.59 37.27 -18.68
CA THR A 66 -41.91 36.87 -17.30
C THR A 66 -41.78 38.10 -16.39
N VAL A 67 -42.87 38.46 -15.71
CA VAL A 67 -42.87 39.44 -14.63
C VAL A 67 -42.06 38.87 -13.46
N ILE A 68 -40.85 39.38 -13.24
CA ILE A 68 -39.99 38.96 -12.13
C ILE A 68 -40.27 39.87 -10.93
N VAL A 69 -40.93 39.32 -9.91
CA VAL A 69 -40.92 39.90 -8.56
C VAL A 69 -39.52 39.68 -7.97
N PRO A 70 -38.83 40.70 -7.41
CA PRO A 70 -37.54 40.48 -6.78
C PRO A 70 -37.70 39.57 -5.57
N ALA A 71 -37.05 38.40 -5.58
CA ALA A 71 -36.96 37.54 -4.41
C ALA A 71 -35.95 38.12 -3.39
N PRO A 72 -36.17 37.94 -2.07
CA PRO A 72 -35.23 38.40 -1.05
C PRO A 72 -33.86 37.75 -1.22
N PRO A 73 -32.76 38.45 -0.89
CA PRO A 73 -31.41 37.91 -1.09
C PRO A 73 -31.18 36.69 -0.19
N PRO A 74 -30.67 35.57 -0.72
CA PRO A 74 -30.23 34.47 0.11
C PRO A 74 -28.93 34.86 0.83
N SER A 75 -29.05 35.18 2.12
CA SER A 75 -27.93 35.11 3.05
C SER A 75 -27.51 33.64 3.19
N HIS A 76 -26.20 33.40 3.35
CA HIS A 76 -25.50 32.11 3.40
C HIS A 76 -25.05 31.56 2.03
N HIS A 77 -23.84 31.97 1.67
CA HIS A 77 -23.04 31.42 0.58
C HIS A 77 -22.69 29.96 0.87
N VAL A 78 -23.46 29.02 0.35
CA VAL A 78 -22.99 27.65 0.16
C VAL A 78 -22.40 27.61 -1.25
N THR A 79 -21.07 27.49 -1.34
CA THR A 79 -20.37 27.26 -2.61
C THR A 79 -20.70 25.85 -3.08
N VAL A 80 -21.80 25.69 -3.81
CA VAL A 80 -22.04 24.46 -4.57
C VAL A 80 -21.16 24.53 -5.80
N VAL A 81 -20.00 23.88 -5.76
CA VAL A 81 -19.13 23.76 -6.93
C VAL A 81 -19.80 22.79 -7.90
N THR A 82 -20.56 23.32 -8.86
CA THR A 82 -20.97 22.58 -10.05
C THR A 82 -19.74 22.36 -10.91
N MET A 83 -19.16 21.16 -10.84
CA MET A 83 -18.04 20.77 -11.71
C MET A 83 -18.55 20.62 -13.15
N GLY A 84 -18.47 21.69 -13.94
CA GLY A 84 -18.65 21.63 -15.39
C GLY A 84 -17.48 20.85 -16.05
N PRO A 85 -17.71 20.17 -17.19
CA PRO A 85 -16.76 19.22 -17.78
C PRO A 85 -15.60 19.89 -18.55
N SER A 86 -15.15 21.07 -18.13
CA SER A 86 -13.90 21.66 -18.62
C SER A 86 -12.77 21.32 -17.65
N SER A 87 -12.42 20.03 -17.58
CA SER A 87 -11.20 19.57 -16.90
C SER A 87 -10.00 19.83 -17.82
N VAL A 88 -9.67 21.10 -18.04
CA VAL A 88 -8.27 21.45 -18.31
C VAL A 88 -7.58 21.31 -16.95
N ILE A 89 -7.16 20.09 -16.61
CA ILE A 89 -6.36 19.84 -15.42
C ILE A 89 -5.03 20.53 -15.69
N ASN A 90 -4.88 21.77 -15.22
CA ASN A 90 -3.58 22.42 -15.15
C ASN A 90 -2.69 21.49 -14.34
N THR A 91 -1.81 20.76 -15.01
CA THR A 91 -0.85 19.82 -14.40
C THR A 91 0.00 20.51 -13.33
N VAL A 92 0.20 21.83 -13.46
CA VAL A 92 0.84 22.70 -12.45
C VAL A 92 0.01 22.79 -11.16
N SER A 93 -1.31 22.95 -11.25
CA SER A 93 -2.19 23.09 -10.08
C SER A 93 -2.33 21.77 -9.32
N THR A 94 -2.45 20.64 -10.02
CA THR A 94 -2.52 19.32 -9.38
C THR A 94 -1.16 18.85 -8.86
N SER A 95 -0.06 19.10 -9.60
CA SER A 95 1.29 18.77 -9.12
C SER A 95 1.65 19.51 -7.84
N ARG A 96 1.32 20.80 -7.74
CA ARG A 96 1.51 21.59 -6.52
C ARG A 96 0.69 21.01 -5.35
N GLN A 97 -0.57 20.70 -5.58
CA GLN A 97 -1.44 20.11 -4.56
C GLN A 97 -0.93 18.74 -4.09
N ASN A 98 -0.47 17.90 -5.02
CA ASN A 98 0.10 16.58 -4.71
C ASN A 98 1.39 16.74 -3.89
N LEU A 99 2.25 17.69 -4.24
CA LEU A 99 3.46 17.99 -3.48
C LEU A 99 3.13 18.46 -2.06
N ASP A 100 2.19 19.40 -1.92
CA ASP A 100 1.71 19.89 -0.62
C ASP A 100 1.18 18.73 0.25
N THR A 101 0.45 17.79 -0.37
CA THR A 101 -0.08 16.59 0.32
C THR A 101 1.03 15.65 0.79
N ILE A 102 2.05 15.41 -0.04
CA ILE A 102 3.20 14.57 0.33
C ILE A 102 3.99 15.19 1.49
N VAL A 103 4.28 16.51 1.42
CA VAL A 103 4.99 17.24 2.48
C VAL A 103 4.23 17.15 3.80
N GLN A 104 2.92 17.39 3.76
CA GLN A 104 2.07 17.27 4.94
C GLN A 104 2.13 15.85 5.53
N ALA A 105 1.98 14.81 4.70
CA ALA A 105 1.99 13.42 5.16
C ALA A 105 3.31 13.00 5.82
N ILE A 106 4.47 13.41 5.26
CA ILE A 106 5.77 13.13 5.87
C ILE A 106 5.88 13.79 7.25
N GLN A 107 5.50 15.07 7.36
CA GLN A 107 5.54 15.80 8.63
C GLN A 107 4.64 15.15 9.70
N HIS A 108 3.46 14.66 9.30
CA HIS A 108 2.56 13.93 10.21
C HIS A 108 3.13 12.57 10.64
N ILE A 109 3.77 11.83 9.73
CA ILE A 109 4.39 10.53 10.03
C ILE A 109 5.56 10.72 10.99
N GLU A 110 6.43 11.70 10.75
CA GLU A 110 7.57 12.01 11.61
C GLU A 110 7.10 12.46 13.01
N GLY A 111 6.12 13.37 13.08
CA GLY A 111 5.56 13.83 14.36
C GLY A 111 4.75 12.77 15.11
N THR A 112 4.17 11.79 14.42
CA THR A 112 3.41 10.69 15.06
C THR A 112 4.31 9.52 15.45
N GLN A 113 5.35 9.20 14.67
CA GLN A 113 6.32 8.15 15.00
C GLN A 113 7.10 8.50 16.26
N GLU A 114 7.51 9.75 16.48
CA GLU A 114 8.20 10.14 17.71
C GLU A 114 7.32 9.91 18.96
N LYS A 115 6.04 10.31 18.89
CA LYS A 115 5.09 10.08 19.97
C LYS A 115 4.78 8.59 20.17
N GLN A 116 4.64 7.81 19.10
CA GLN A 116 4.42 6.36 19.19
C GLN A 116 5.65 5.62 19.70
N LEU A 117 6.87 5.99 19.29
CA LEU A 117 8.10 5.41 19.81
C LEU A 117 8.25 5.70 21.31
N GLN A 118 7.90 6.91 21.76
CA GLN A 118 7.90 7.24 23.18
C GLN A 118 6.84 6.46 23.97
N GLU A 119 5.66 6.23 23.39
CA GLU A 119 4.62 5.38 23.98
C GLU A 119 5.02 3.89 24.00
N GLU A 120 5.64 3.39 22.92
CA GLU A 120 6.15 2.02 22.83
C GLU A 120 7.32 1.79 23.81
N GLU A 121 8.23 2.76 23.93
CA GLU A 121 9.32 2.73 24.91
C GLU A 121 8.76 2.72 26.34
N GLN A 122 7.74 3.52 26.66
CA GLN A 122 7.06 3.44 27.96
C GLN A 122 6.43 2.06 28.20
N ARG A 123 5.79 1.45 27.19
CA ARG A 123 5.25 0.09 27.30
C ARG A 123 6.35 -0.96 27.52
N ARG A 124 7.56 -0.73 27.00
CA ARG A 124 8.74 -1.59 27.24
C ARG A 124 9.39 -1.35 28.61
N ALA A 125 9.39 -0.11 29.11
CA ALA A 125 9.91 0.23 30.42
C ALA A 125 9.09 -0.39 31.57
N VAL A 126 7.79 -0.59 31.37
CA VAL A 126 6.90 -1.24 32.34
C VAL A 126 7.24 -2.73 32.55
N ILE A 127 7.92 -3.39 31.61
CA ILE A 127 8.26 -4.82 31.70
C ILE A 127 9.66 -5.03 32.32
N VAL A 128 10.47 -3.99 32.47
CA VAL A 128 11.79 -4.09 33.12
C VAL A 128 11.72 -3.42 34.48
N THR A 129 11.01 -4.05 35.41
CA THR A 129 11.28 -3.86 36.83
C THR A 129 12.25 -4.97 37.24
N PRO A 130 13.54 -4.70 37.50
CA PRO A 130 14.37 -5.68 38.16
C PRO A 130 13.82 -5.84 39.58
N ALA A 131 13.13 -6.94 39.84
CA ALA A 131 12.75 -7.35 41.18
C ALA A 131 14.05 -7.63 41.97
N ARG A 132 14.55 -6.58 42.60
CA ARG A 132 15.55 -6.62 43.66
C ARG A 132 14.99 -7.49 44.79
N ALA A 133 15.67 -8.61 45.04
CA ALA A 133 15.79 -9.35 46.29
C ALA A 133 14.61 -9.32 47.30
N CYS A 134 14.03 -10.52 47.51
CA CYS A 134 13.53 -11.11 48.76
C CYS A 134 12.73 -10.20 49.72
N PRO A 135 11.45 -10.56 49.96
CA PRO A 135 11.15 -11.22 51.22
C PRO A 135 10.20 -12.43 51.05
N GLU A 136 10.60 -13.59 51.58
CA GLU A 136 9.65 -14.52 52.22
C GLU A 136 9.30 -13.92 53.62
N PRO A 137 8.15 -14.19 54.28
CA PRO A 137 7.16 -15.23 54.03
C PRO A 137 5.70 -14.69 54.00
N SER A 138 4.75 -15.64 53.88
CA SER A 138 3.32 -15.58 54.25
C SER A 138 2.32 -15.71 53.11
N ALA A 139 2.00 -16.99 52.87
CA ALA A 139 0.67 -17.55 52.70
C ALA A 139 -0.26 -16.87 51.69
N SER A 140 -0.34 -17.45 50.50
CA SER A 140 -1.65 -17.60 49.87
C SER A 140 -1.66 -18.84 49.01
N ASP A 141 -2.28 -19.89 49.56
CA ASP A 141 -2.69 -21.10 48.86
C ASP A 141 -3.55 -20.76 47.64
N THR A 142 -3.21 -21.31 46.49
CA THR A 142 -4.21 -21.71 45.49
C THR A 142 -3.62 -22.88 44.72
N ALA A 143 -4.27 -24.03 44.90
CA ALA A 143 -3.80 -25.35 44.47
C ALA A 143 -3.54 -25.43 42.96
N SER A 144 -2.41 -26.02 42.61
CA SER A 144 -2.14 -26.57 41.29
C SER A 144 -3.13 -27.69 40.98
N ASP A 145 -3.67 -27.70 39.77
CA ASP A 145 -4.04 -28.96 39.13
C ASP A 145 -3.27 -29.09 37.82
N THR A 146 -2.70 -30.27 37.65
CA THR A 146 -1.69 -30.62 36.65
C THR A 146 -2.34 -31.65 35.76
N GLU A 147 -2.51 -31.39 34.46
CA GLU A 147 -2.70 -32.49 33.51
C GLU A 147 -1.77 -32.23 32.33
N GLY A 148 -0.68 -32.99 32.31
CA GLY A 148 0.35 -32.93 31.29
C GLY A 148 -0.13 -33.52 29.98
N ASN A 149 0.41 -33.00 28.88
CA ASN A 149 0.64 -33.82 27.70
C ASN A 149 1.83 -33.24 26.92
N ASP A 150 3.03 -33.44 27.49
CA ASP A 150 4.25 -33.52 26.70
C ASP A 150 4.20 -34.84 25.95
N SER A 151 4.16 -34.79 24.62
CA SER A 151 4.67 -35.86 23.77
C SER A 151 5.15 -35.26 22.45
N ASP A 152 6.43 -34.91 22.49
CA ASP A 152 7.34 -34.93 21.35
C ASP A 152 7.13 -36.17 20.47
N SER A 153 7.14 -35.99 19.15
CA SER A 153 7.78 -36.95 18.26
C SER A 153 8.06 -36.31 16.91
N MET A 154 9.30 -35.89 16.72
CA MET A 154 9.92 -35.70 15.42
C MET A 154 9.88 -37.02 14.64
N ASP A 155 9.41 -37.02 13.41
CA ASP A 155 9.81 -38.01 12.42
C ASP A 155 10.31 -37.28 11.16
N GLN A 156 11.63 -37.12 11.12
CA GLN A 156 12.38 -36.87 9.90
C GLN A 156 12.81 -38.22 9.35
N SER A 157 12.54 -38.52 8.07
CA SER A 157 13.20 -39.51 7.18
C SER A 157 12.20 -39.88 6.08
N LYS A 158 12.45 -40.04 4.78
CA LYS A 158 13.63 -40.19 3.89
C LYS A 158 13.05 -40.03 2.45
N GLU A 159 13.68 -39.28 1.55
CA GLU A 159 14.48 -39.80 0.42
C GLU A 159 13.76 -40.80 -0.53
N GLU A 160 13.34 -40.29 -1.71
CA GLU A 160 13.48 -40.76 -3.14
C GLU A 160 13.68 -42.28 -3.47
N PRO A 161 13.77 -42.72 -4.75
CA PRO A 161 12.90 -42.61 -5.94
C PRO A 161 12.66 -43.99 -6.63
N SER A 162 11.63 -44.16 -7.47
CA SER A 162 11.53 -45.24 -8.50
C SER A 162 10.16 -45.07 -9.20
N GLY A 163 10.02 -44.96 -10.52
CA GLY A 163 10.64 -45.75 -11.58
C GLY A 163 9.50 -46.43 -12.35
N ASP A 164 9.54 -46.37 -13.69
CA ASP A 164 8.70 -47.05 -14.68
C ASP A 164 7.23 -46.64 -14.88
N ARG A 165 6.99 -46.02 -16.04
CA ARG A 165 5.98 -46.57 -16.96
C ARG A 165 6.39 -46.37 -18.42
N GLU A 166 6.93 -47.44 -18.97
CA GLU A 166 7.29 -47.67 -20.37
C GLU A 166 6.03 -47.77 -21.27
N LEU A 167 6.20 -47.40 -22.54
CA LEU A 167 5.25 -47.46 -23.66
C LEU A 167 4.97 -48.93 -24.07
N PRO A 168 3.92 -49.23 -24.86
CA PRO A 168 3.90 -48.99 -26.31
C PRO A 168 2.66 -48.23 -26.82
#